data_AF-A0A067QNJ3-F1
#
_entry.id   AF-A0A067QNJ3-F1
#
_cell.length_a   1.000
_cell.length_b   1.000
_cell.length_c   1.000
_cell.angle_alpha   90.00
_cell.angle_beta   90.00
_cell.angle_gamma   90.00
#
_symmetry.space_group_name_H-M   'P 1'
#
loop_
_entity.id
_entity.type
_entity.pdbx_description
1 polymer ?
#
loop_
_entity_poly.entity_id
_entity_poly.type
_entity_poly.pdbx_seq_one_letter_code
_entity_poly.pdbx_strand_id
1 'polypeptide(L)'
;MSLQESPHAPTYPEVLDDNGLALAAFLTLCQLVEPIDIRFMHGDLKQLIKVLGIPDPLITSNQSHFSVFEAIVILCSQLAFPYCLWDLEDKFGRKIEQLLCCINELSALIWEKWQFLLEFDTSCLTPTKLQEYANAICAAGAPLDYQGATCPDGIIAHCFGPIEGQRADRGVLSMSNLQEMCATHARDLSGWQLFLYGDPAYGDTDTIISTQKEACDLTEEEQELNNLMLKY
;
A
#
# COMPACT_ATOMS: atom_id res chain seq x y z
N MET A 1 -21.23 -40.82 0.61
CA MET A 1 -21.55 -39.38 0.42
C MET A 1 -20.23 -38.71 0.16
N SER A 2 -19.95 -38.48 -1.11
CA SER A 2 -18.66 -38.11 -1.65
C SER A 2 -18.37 -36.65 -1.35
N LEU A 3 -17.25 -36.38 -0.67
CA LEU A 3 -16.73 -35.02 -0.54
C LEU A 3 -16.00 -34.69 -1.84
N GLN A 4 -16.52 -33.69 -2.55
CA GLN A 4 -15.98 -33.15 -3.77
C GLN A 4 -14.67 -32.42 -3.45
N GLU A 5 -13.57 -32.85 -4.06
CA GLU A 5 -12.30 -32.14 -4.03
C GLU A 5 -12.42 -30.80 -4.76
N SER A 6 -11.89 -29.74 -4.13
CA SER A 6 -11.77 -28.39 -4.68
C SER A 6 -10.85 -28.39 -5.90
N PRO A 7 -11.06 -27.52 -6.93
CA PRO A 7 -10.22 -27.53 -8.11
C PRO A 7 -8.80 -27.10 -7.74
N HIS A 8 -7.86 -27.97 -8.08
CA HIS A 8 -6.42 -27.79 -7.97
C HIS A 8 -6.02 -26.42 -8.54
N ALA A 9 -5.42 -25.55 -7.72
CA ALA A 9 -4.72 -24.37 -8.20
C ALA A 9 -3.64 -24.83 -9.20
N PRO A 10 -3.41 -24.11 -10.32
CA PRO A 10 -2.42 -24.49 -11.31
C PRO A 10 -1.04 -24.53 -10.65
N THR A 11 -0.49 -25.73 -10.52
CA THR A 11 0.88 -25.96 -10.08
C THR A 11 1.81 -25.43 -11.18
N TYR A 12 2.47 -24.30 -10.92
CA TYR A 12 3.53 -23.82 -11.79
C TYR A 12 4.69 -24.83 -11.75
N PRO A 13 5.30 -25.16 -12.91
CA PRO A 13 6.44 -26.06 -12.92
C PRO A 13 7.59 -25.41 -12.14
N GLU A 14 7.94 -26.01 -11.00
CA GLU A 14 9.26 -25.87 -10.41
C GLU A 14 10.28 -26.28 -11.49
N VAL A 15 11.40 -25.56 -11.58
CA VAL A 15 12.47 -25.65 -12.58
C VAL A 15 12.34 -24.61 -13.70
N LEU A 16 12.90 -23.42 -13.43
CA LEU A 16 13.39 -22.51 -14.46
C LEU A 16 14.72 -23.07 -14.99
N ASP A 17 14.74 -23.50 -16.24
CA ASP A 17 15.92 -24.02 -16.94
C ASP A 17 16.71 -22.89 -17.65
N ASP A 18 18.04 -23.03 -17.67
CA ASP A 18 19.07 -22.04 -18.04
C ASP A 18 19.05 -21.52 -19.50
N ASN A 19 17.98 -21.76 -20.26
CA ASN A 19 17.98 -21.61 -21.72
C ASN A 19 17.01 -20.55 -22.26
N GLY A 20 16.72 -19.45 -21.53
CA GLY A 20 16.05 -18.25 -22.10
C GLY A 20 14.64 -18.42 -22.72
N LEU A 21 14.16 -19.66 -22.86
CA LEU A 21 12.85 -20.06 -23.36
C LEU A 21 11.77 -19.89 -22.28
N ALA A 22 12.15 -20.05 -21.01
CA ALA A 22 11.30 -19.75 -19.86
C ALA A 22 10.96 -18.24 -19.78
N LEU A 23 11.86 -17.35 -20.20
CA LEU A 23 11.63 -15.90 -20.20
C LEU A 23 10.65 -15.50 -21.31
N ALA A 24 10.73 -16.15 -22.48
CA ALA A 24 9.74 -16.01 -23.53
C ALA A 24 8.37 -16.56 -23.10
N ALA A 25 8.33 -17.72 -22.43
CA ALA A 25 7.09 -18.29 -21.89
C ALA A 25 6.50 -17.44 -20.75
N PHE A 26 7.33 -16.90 -19.85
CA PHE A 26 6.93 -16.00 -18.77
C PHE A 26 6.40 -14.66 -19.31
N LEU A 27 7.07 -14.07 -20.31
CA LEU A 27 6.57 -12.86 -20.99
C LEU A 27 5.30 -13.12 -21.80
N THR A 28 5.16 -14.30 -22.42
CA THR A 28 3.95 -14.71 -23.15
C THR A 28 2.80 -15.00 -22.18
N LEU A 29 3.09 -15.52 -20.99
CA LEU A 29 2.14 -15.67 -19.89
C LEU A 29 1.75 -14.32 -19.26
N CYS A 30 2.69 -13.37 -19.14
CA CYS A 30 2.42 -11.99 -18.73
C CYS A 30 1.58 -11.20 -19.76
N GLN A 31 1.44 -11.70 -20.99
CA GLN A 31 0.50 -11.15 -21.99
C GLN A 31 -0.90 -11.78 -21.90
N LEU A 32 -1.06 -12.88 -21.16
CA LEU A 32 -2.33 -13.60 -20.96
C LEU A 32 -2.89 -13.44 -19.54
N VAL A 33 -2.06 -13.05 -18.58
CA VAL A 33 -2.40 -12.63 -17.22
C VAL A 33 -2.34 -11.10 -17.19
N GLU A 34 -3.13 -10.44 -16.34
CA GLU A 34 -3.23 -8.98 -16.28
C GLU A 34 -1.86 -8.26 -16.39
N PRO A 35 -1.78 -7.14 -17.13
CA PRO A 35 -0.51 -6.47 -17.37
C PRO A 35 0.19 -6.13 -16.05
N ILE A 36 1.48 -6.45 -15.97
CA ILE A 36 2.30 -6.05 -14.84
C ILE A 36 2.52 -4.54 -14.94
N ASP A 37 1.97 -3.78 -13.99
CA ASP A 37 2.15 -2.32 -13.93
C ASP A 37 3.57 -1.99 -13.46
N ILE A 38 4.49 -1.87 -14.40
CA ILE A 38 5.85 -1.38 -14.16
C ILE A 38 6.12 -0.15 -15.02
N ARG A 39 6.83 0.83 -14.45
CA ARG A 39 7.20 2.07 -15.14
C ARG A 39 8.35 1.90 -16.14
N PHE A 40 9.07 0.78 -16.06
CA PHE A 40 10.24 0.50 -16.89
C PHE A 40 9.86 -0.39 -18.08
N MET A 41 10.38 -0.09 -19.26
CA MET A 41 10.25 -1.01 -20.40
C MET A 41 11.22 -2.19 -20.24
N HIS A 42 10.96 -3.29 -20.94
CA HIS A 42 11.81 -4.49 -20.89
C HIS A 42 13.28 -4.20 -21.25
N GLY A 43 13.53 -3.27 -22.18
CA GLY A 43 14.89 -2.83 -22.54
C GLY A 43 15.59 -2.11 -21.39
N ASP A 44 14.86 -1.28 -20.65
CA ASP A 44 15.36 -0.52 -19.50
C ASP A 44 15.71 -1.47 -18.35
N LEU A 45 14.87 -2.48 -18.10
CA LEU A 45 15.14 -3.50 -17.09
C LEU A 45 16.45 -4.24 -17.34
N LYS A 46 16.75 -4.60 -18.59
CA LYS A 46 18.03 -5.25 -18.92
C LYS A 46 19.24 -4.36 -18.65
N GLN A 47 19.12 -3.08 -18.97
CA GLN A 47 20.19 -2.12 -18.67
C GLN A 47 20.33 -1.92 -17.16
N LEU A 48 19.21 -1.82 -16.44
CA LEU A 48 19.16 -1.66 -14.99
C LEU A 48 19.84 -2.84 -14.28
N ILE A 49 19.53 -4.08 -14.65
CA ILE A 49 20.17 -5.29 -14.12
C ILE A 49 21.69 -5.22 -14.29
N LYS A 50 22.15 -4.82 -15.48
CA LYS A 50 23.59 -4.72 -15.79
C LYS A 50 24.29 -3.66 -14.95
N VAL A 51 23.64 -2.51 -14.73
CA VAL A 51 24.21 -1.41 -13.95
C VAL A 51 24.21 -1.72 -12.46
N LEU A 52 23.10 -2.25 -11.93
CA LEU A 52 22.96 -2.57 -10.52
C LEU A 52 23.98 -3.63 -10.07
N GLY A 53 24.33 -4.57 -10.94
CA GLY A 53 25.36 -5.58 -10.68
C GLY A 53 25.01 -6.49 -9.50
N ILE A 54 23.74 -6.88 -9.42
CA ILE A 54 23.19 -7.79 -8.42
C ILE A 54 23.60 -9.23 -8.80
N PRO A 55 23.95 -10.09 -7.82
CA PRO A 55 24.26 -11.50 -8.09
C PRO A 55 23.05 -12.24 -8.67
N ASP A 56 23.28 -13.06 -9.69
CA ASP A 56 22.27 -13.94 -10.31
C ASP A 56 22.68 -15.41 -10.12
N PRO A 57 21.88 -16.24 -9.42
CA PRO A 57 20.60 -15.92 -8.80
C PRO A 57 20.75 -15.05 -7.54
N LEU A 58 19.71 -14.26 -7.24
CA LEU A 58 19.53 -13.63 -5.93
C LEU A 58 19.10 -14.71 -4.95
N ILE A 59 19.95 -14.98 -3.95
CA ILE A 59 19.67 -15.94 -2.88
C ILE A 59 19.33 -15.14 -1.63
N THR A 60 18.10 -15.27 -1.15
CA THR A 60 17.62 -14.60 0.05
C THR A 60 18.02 -15.34 1.32
N SER A 61 17.92 -14.68 2.47
CA SER A 61 18.18 -15.24 3.80
C SER A 61 17.37 -16.49 4.13
N ASN A 62 16.15 -16.60 3.61
CA ASN A 62 15.31 -17.79 3.71
C ASN A 62 15.64 -18.88 2.67
N GLN A 63 16.80 -18.77 2.00
CA GLN A 63 17.30 -19.69 0.97
C GLN A 63 16.38 -19.80 -0.26
N SER A 64 15.55 -18.79 -0.50
CA SER A 64 14.76 -18.73 -1.72
C SER A 64 15.63 -18.22 -2.87
N HIS A 65 15.43 -18.80 -4.04
CA HIS A 65 16.17 -18.48 -5.25
C HIS A 65 15.29 -17.68 -6.20
N PHE A 66 15.75 -16.49 -6.55
CA PHE A 66 15.14 -15.62 -7.54
C PHE A 66 16.12 -15.36 -8.67
N SER A 67 15.63 -15.35 -9.92
CA SER A 67 16.41 -14.71 -10.97
C SER A 67 16.47 -13.21 -10.70
N VAL A 68 17.58 -12.54 -11.04
CA VAL A 68 17.68 -11.08 -10.83
C VAL A 68 16.59 -10.34 -11.61
N PHE A 69 16.22 -10.86 -12.78
CA PHE A 69 15.13 -10.28 -13.57
C PHE A 69 13.79 -10.35 -12.83
N GLU A 70 13.41 -11.51 -12.30
CA GLU A 70 12.20 -11.71 -11.51
C GLU A 70 12.20 -10.80 -10.27
N ALA A 71 13.31 -10.77 -9.53
CA ALA A 71 13.43 -9.98 -8.31
C ALA A 71 13.25 -8.48 -8.56
N ILE A 72 13.84 -7.93 -9.63
CA ILE A 72 13.65 -6.53 -10.01
C ILE A 72 12.21 -6.26 -10.44
N VAL A 73 11.58 -7.16 -11.20
CA VAL A 73 10.17 -6.95 -11.62
C VAL A 73 9.25 -6.95 -10.40
N ILE A 74 9.44 -7.85 -9.44
CA ILE A 74 8.69 -7.86 -8.17
C ILE A 74 8.86 -6.52 -7.45
N LEU A 75 10.09 -6.06 -7.25
CA LEU A 75 10.37 -4.79 -6.57
C LEU A 75 9.78 -3.59 -7.32
N CYS A 76 9.96 -3.52 -8.64
CA CYS A 76 9.42 -2.44 -9.46
C CYS A 76 7.89 -2.42 -9.44
N SER A 77 7.24 -3.58 -9.38
CA SER A 77 5.78 -3.67 -9.27
C SER A 77 5.31 -3.07 -7.94
N GLN A 78 5.99 -3.42 -6.84
CA GLN A 78 5.70 -2.87 -5.51
C GLN A 78 5.91 -1.36 -5.42
N LEU A 79 6.87 -0.81 -6.18
CA LEU A 79 7.17 0.62 -6.19
C LEU A 79 6.30 1.42 -7.18
N ALA A 80 5.77 0.77 -8.23
CA ALA A 80 5.00 1.44 -9.27
C ALA A 80 3.53 1.65 -8.85
N PHE A 81 2.96 0.68 -8.12
CA PHE A 81 1.58 0.66 -7.67
C PHE A 81 1.52 0.06 -6.25
N PRO A 82 0.59 0.50 -5.37
CA PRO A 82 0.47 -0.02 -4.01
C PRO A 82 -0.16 -1.43 -3.99
N TYR A 83 0.44 -2.40 -4.67
CA TYR A 83 0.03 -3.80 -4.57
C TYR A 83 0.20 -4.27 -3.13
N CYS A 84 -0.80 -4.98 -2.61
CA CYS A 84 -0.63 -5.71 -1.37
C CYS A 84 0.16 -7.01 -1.65
N LEU A 85 0.75 -7.60 -0.60
CA LEU A 85 1.56 -8.82 -0.78
C LEU A 85 0.76 -10.01 -1.32
N TRP A 86 -0.55 -10.04 -1.06
CA TRP A 86 -1.47 -11.04 -1.63
C TRP A 86 -1.61 -10.88 -3.15
N ASP A 87 -1.74 -9.66 -3.66
CA ASP A 87 -1.79 -9.40 -5.11
C ASP A 87 -0.50 -9.87 -5.80
N LEU A 88 0.64 -9.69 -5.13
CA LEU A 88 1.92 -10.18 -5.64
C LEU A 88 2.04 -11.70 -5.57
N GLU A 89 1.49 -12.35 -4.53
CA GLU A 89 1.45 -13.81 -4.45
C GLU A 89 0.63 -14.40 -5.60
N ASP A 90 -0.53 -13.81 -5.90
CA ASP A 90 -1.37 -14.21 -7.04
C ASP A 90 -0.66 -13.97 -8.38
N LYS A 91 0.05 -12.84 -8.53
CA LYS A 91 0.74 -12.47 -9.78
C LYS A 91 2.00 -13.28 -10.06
N PHE A 92 2.81 -13.53 -9.04
CA PHE A 92 4.13 -14.16 -9.20
C PHE A 92 4.15 -15.63 -8.78
N GLY A 93 3.08 -16.14 -8.15
CA GLY A 93 2.99 -17.54 -7.69
C GLY A 93 4.00 -17.88 -6.59
N ARG A 94 4.53 -16.86 -5.91
CA ARG A 94 5.53 -16.99 -4.84
C ARG A 94 4.86 -16.73 -3.50
N LYS A 95 5.24 -17.50 -2.49
CA LYS A 95 4.70 -17.29 -1.14
C LYS A 95 5.02 -15.88 -0.65
N ILE A 96 4.08 -15.27 0.09
CA ILE A 96 4.24 -13.93 0.69
C ILE A 96 5.60 -13.77 1.41
N GLU A 97 6.03 -14.78 2.17
CA GLU A 97 7.31 -14.77 2.90
C GLU A 97 8.51 -14.63 1.94
N GLN A 98 8.48 -15.31 0.80
CA GLN A 98 9.54 -15.25 -0.20
C GLN A 98 9.57 -13.90 -0.89
N LEU A 99 8.39 -13.37 -1.24
CA LEU A 99 8.23 -12.04 -1.84
C LEU A 99 8.77 -10.96 -0.91
N LEU A 100 8.39 -11.01 0.38
CA LEU A 100 8.84 -10.05 1.38
C LEU A 100 10.36 -10.09 1.59
N CYS A 101 10.94 -11.30 1.70
CA CYS A 101 12.39 -11.45 1.77
C CYS A 101 13.09 -10.88 0.53
N CYS A 102 12.59 -11.20 -0.67
CA CYS A 102 13.13 -10.70 -1.92
C CYS A 102 13.10 -9.17 -1.99
N ILE A 103 11.95 -8.55 -1.71
CA ILE A 103 11.77 -7.10 -1.73
C ILE A 103 12.72 -6.42 -0.74
N ASN A 104 12.78 -6.89 0.51
CA ASN A 104 13.58 -6.25 1.55
C ASN A 104 15.07 -6.40 1.29
N GLU A 105 15.55 -7.60 0.94
CA GLU A 105 16.97 -7.85 0.72
C GLU A 105 17.46 -7.18 -0.57
N LEU A 106 16.67 -7.21 -1.64
CA LEU A 106 17.01 -6.48 -2.86
C LEU A 106 17.04 -4.96 -2.61
N SER A 107 16.07 -4.43 -1.85
CA SER A 107 16.06 -3.02 -1.47
C SER A 107 17.29 -2.64 -0.66
N ALA A 108 17.71 -3.50 0.29
CA ALA A 108 18.90 -3.29 1.09
C ALA A 108 20.17 -3.28 0.23
N LEU A 109 20.32 -4.23 -0.72
CA LEU A 109 21.46 -4.27 -1.65
C LEU A 109 21.53 -3.02 -2.53
N ILE A 110 20.38 -2.57 -3.04
CA ILE A 110 20.31 -1.34 -3.85
C ILE A 110 20.67 -0.13 -3.00
N TRP A 111 20.12 -0.04 -1.78
CA TRP A 111 20.40 1.06 -0.87
C TRP A 111 21.87 1.12 -0.47
N GLU A 112 22.47 0.01 -0.05
CA GLU A 112 23.88 -0.03 0.37
C GLU A 112 24.81 0.50 -0.73
N LYS A 113 24.55 0.12 -1.98
CA LYS A 113 25.40 0.47 -3.13
C LYS A 113 25.06 1.83 -3.75
N TRP A 114 23.80 2.25 -3.73
CA TRP A 114 23.31 3.40 -4.51
C TRP A 114 22.58 4.46 -3.68
N GLN A 115 22.59 4.38 -2.34
CA GLN A 115 21.93 5.37 -1.48
C GLN A 115 22.30 6.80 -1.84
N PHE A 116 23.57 7.08 -2.18
CA PHE A 116 24.01 8.44 -2.52
C PHE A 116 23.35 9.02 -3.80
N LEU A 117 22.76 8.17 -4.66
CA LEU A 117 21.94 8.60 -5.81
C LEU A 117 20.44 8.59 -5.51
N LEU A 118 20.03 7.80 -4.50
CA LEU A 118 18.63 7.60 -4.10
C LEU A 118 18.24 8.47 -2.91
N GLU A 119 19.21 9.09 -2.26
CA GLU A 119 19.02 9.98 -1.13
C GLU A 119 18.18 11.17 -1.59
N PHE A 120 17.21 11.55 -0.76
CA PHE A 120 16.34 12.68 -1.05
C PHE A 120 17.19 13.92 -1.29
N ASP A 121 17.14 14.46 -2.49
CA ASP A 121 17.87 15.68 -2.84
C ASP A 121 17.26 16.86 -2.07
N THR A 122 17.85 17.13 -0.90
CA THR A 122 17.47 18.23 -0.01
C THR A 122 17.66 19.60 -0.65
N SER A 123 18.40 19.70 -1.76
CA SER A 123 18.54 20.93 -2.55
C SER A 123 17.41 21.09 -3.59
N CYS A 124 16.87 19.97 -4.09
CA CYS A 124 15.71 19.96 -4.99
C CYS A 124 14.36 19.98 -4.26
N LEU A 125 14.28 19.48 -3.03
CA LEU A 125 13.05 19.39 -2.23
C LEU A 125 13.17 20.24 -0.95
N THR A 126 13.44 21.53 -1.12
CA THR A 126 13.41 22.48 0.00
C THR A 126 11.96 22.68 0.49
N PRO A 127 11.73 23.06 1.77
CA PRO A 127 10.39 23.38 2.26
C PRO A 127 9.64 24.38 1.37
N THR A 128 10.36 25.33 0.80
CA THR A 128 9.84 26.32 -0.15
C THR A 128 9.34 25.68 -1.45
N LYS A 129 10.13 24.79 -2.06
CA LYS A 129 9.71 24.08 -3.28
C LYS A 129 8.58 23.09 -3.01
N LEU A 130 8.59 22.42 -1.86
CA LEU A 130 7.49 21.57 -1.43
C LEU A 130 6.19 22.37 -1.30
N GLN A 131 6.25 23.59 -0.74
CA GLN A 131 5.10 24.49 -0.69
C GLN A 131 4.66 24.93 -2.09
N GLU A 132 5.60 25.21 -3.00
CA GLU A 132 5.28 25.53 -4.40
C GLU A 132 4.59 24.36 -5.11
N TYR A 133 5.05 23.12 -4.90
CA TYR A 133 4.39 21.92 -5.43
C TYR A 133 2.99 21.73 -4.83
N ALA A 134 2.84 21.88 -3.50
CA ALA A 134 1.54 21.80 -2.85
C ALA A 134 0.57 22.85 -3.42
N ASN A 135 1.04 24.08 -3.61
CA ASN A 135 0.25 25.15 -4.21
C ASN A 135 -0.12 24.84 -5.67
N ALA A 136 0.80 24.29 -6.45
CA ALA A 136 0.57 23.91 -7.85
C ALA A 136 -0.43 22.75 -7.97
N ILE A 137 -0.36 21.75 -7.09
CA ILE A 137 -1.31 20.62 -7.01
C ILE A 137 -2.70 21.12 -6.59
N CYS A 138 -2.78 21.99 -5.58
CA CYS A 138 -4.02 22.66 -5.19
C CYS A 138 -4.59 23.51 -6.35
N ALA A 139 -3.76 24.27 -7.05
CA ALA A 139 -4.18 25.08 -8.19
C ALA A 139 -4.60 24.25 -9.41
N ALA A 140 -4.03 23.06 -9.59
CA ALA A 140 -4.43 22.09 -10.60
C ALA A 140 -5.75 21.37 -10.27
N GLY A 141 -6.34 21.64 -9.09
CA GLY A 141 -7.63 21.12 -8.69
C GLY A 141 -7.59 19.72 -8.08
N ALA A 142 -6.42 19.24 -7.65
CA ALA A 142 -6.27 17.91 -7.07
C ALA A 142 -5.98 17.98 -5.55
N PRO A 143 -6.95 18.30 -4.68
CA PRO A 143 -6.92 17.71 -3.36
C PRO A 143 -7.24 16.23 -3.58
N LEU A 144 -6.27 15.34 -3.40
CA LEU A 144 -6.58 13.93 -3.25
C LEU A 144 -6.92 13.75 -1.78
N ASP A 145 -8.14 13.33 -1.49
CA ASP A 145 -8.57 13.06 -0.13
C ASP A 145 -8.13 11.65 0.25
N TYR A 146 -7.60 11.56 1.47
CA TYR A 146 -7.22 10.32 2.11
C TYR A 146 -7.92 10.25 3.45
N GLN A 147 -8.48 9.09 3.77
CA GLN A 147 -9.04 8.78 5.08
C GLN A 147 -8.07 7.85 5.80
N GLY A 148 -7.57 8.30 6.95
CA GLY A 148 -6.76 7.50 7.85
C GLY A 148 -7.45 7.29 9.19
N ALA A 149 -7.33 6.11 9.78
CA ALA A 149 -7.67 5.86 11.18
C ALA A 149 -6.46 5.31 11.92
N THR A 150 -6.16 5.90 13.07
CA THR A 150 -4.98 5.58 13.88
C THR A 150 -5.42 5.04 15.23
N CYS A 151 -4.77 3.98 15.69
CA CYS A 151 -4.94 3.46 17.04
C CYS A 151 -4.30 4.39 18.08
N PRO A 152 -4.68 4.28 19.37
CA PRO A 152 -4.09 5.09 20.44
C PRO A 152 -2.56 4.93 20.61
N ASP A 153 -1.98 3.85 20.11
CA ASP A 153 -0.54 3.57 20.10
C ASP A 153 0.20 4.24 18.92
N GLY A 154 -0.51 4.94 18.04
CA GLY A 154 0.04 5.62 16.87
C GLY A 154 0.14 4.75 15.62
N ILE A 155 -0.31 3.49 15.67
CA ILE A 155 -0.35 2.61 14.50
C ILE A 155 -1.53 2.99 13.61
N ILE A 156 -1.28 3.19 12.31
CA ILE A 156 -2.33 3.43 11.32
C ILE A 156 -3.05 2.10 11.07
N ALA A 157 -4.28 1.98 11.57
CA ALA A 157 -5.11 0.80 11.43
C ALA A 157 -5.88 0.77 10.10
N HIS A 158 -6.11 1.94 9.50
CA HIS A 158 -6.79 2.07 8.22
C HIS A 158 -6.25 3.25 7.43
N CYS A 159 -6.09 3.07 6.12
CA CYS A 159 -5.78 4.13 5.17
C CYS A 159 -6.53 3.86 3.86
N PHE A 160 -7.28 4.84 3.36
CA PHE A 160 -8.09 4.73 2.16
C PHE A 160 -8.00 5.99 1.32
N GLY A 161 -7.77 5.83 0.01
CA GLY A 161 -7.47 6.89 -0.95
C GLY A 161 -6.49 6.39 -2.02
N PRO A 162 -6.03 7.22 -2.98
CA PRO A 162 -6.44 8.60 -3.23
C PRO A 162 -7.82 8.72 -3.89
N ILE A 163 -8.64 9.64 -3.40
CA ILE A 163 -9.95 9.96 -4.00
C ILE A 163 -9.96 11.41 -4.44
N GLU A 164 -10.55 11.70 -5.59
CA GLU A 164 -10.70 13.06 -6.11
C GLU A 164 -11.47 13.94 -5.11
N GLY A 165 -10.80 14.93 -4.52
CA GLY A 165 -11.21 15.66 -3.31
C GLY A 165 -12.22 16.77 -3.50
N GLN A 166 -13.16 16.54 -4.41
CA GLN A 166 -14.43 17.28 -4.45
C GLN A 166 -15.56 16.54 -3.72
N ARG A 167 -15.25 15.43 -3.05
CA ARG A 167 -16.24 14.65 -2.29
C ARG A 167 -16.17 15.03 -0.82
N ALA A 168 -17.32 15.25 -0.19
CA ALA A 168 -17.39 15.45 1.25
C ALA A 168 -16.85 14.21 1.99
N ASP A 169 -16.34 14.38 3.21
CA ASP A 169 -15.77 13.31 4.05
C ASP A 169 -16.68 12.10 4.20
N ARG A 170 -18.01 12.30 4.21
CA ARG A 170 -19.00 11.22 4.22
C ARG A 170 -18.99 10.35 2.96
N GLY A 171 -18.70 10.95 1.82
CA GLY A 171 -18.55 10.23 0.55
C GLY A 171 -17.31 9.34 0.56
N VAL A 172 -16.21 9.83 1.12
CA VAL A 172 -14.99 9.03 1.33
C VAL A 172 -15.27 7.89 2.32
N LEU A 173 -15.98 8.16 3.42
CA LEU A 173 -16.37 7.15 4.41
C LEU A 173 -17.27 6.05 3.82
N SER A 174 -18.22 6.42 2.96
CA SER A 174 -19.08 5.44 2.28
C SER A 174 -18.31 4.56 1.30
N MET A 175 -17.20 5.06 0.75
CA MET A 175 -16.39 4.32 -0.21
C MET A 175 -15.36 3.41 0.48
N SER A 176 -14.90 3.78 1.68
CA SER A 176 -13.87 3.05 2.41
C SER A 176 -14.37 1.80 3.11
N ASN A 177 -15.70 1.64 3.23
CA ASN A 177 -16.36 0.62 4.06
C ASN A 177 -15.84 0.60 5.51
N LEU A 178 -15.25 1.70 5.98
CA LEU A 178 -14.65 1.78 7.32
C LEU A 178 -15.68 1.48 8.42
N GLN A 179 -16.93 1.89 8.22
CA GLN A 179 -18.01 1.60 9.18
C GLN A 179 -18.27 0.11 9.33
N GLU A 180 -18.36 -0.64 8.23
CA GLU A 180 -18.58 -2.08 8.27
C GLU A 180 -17.38 -2.80 8.90
N MET A 181 -16.17 -2.37 8.58
CA MET A 181 -14.95 -2.91 9.20
C MET A 181 -14.91 -2.64 10.70
N CYS A 182 -15.26 -1.44 11.15
CA CYS A 182 -15.33 -1.13 12.58
C CYS A 182 -16.40 -1.97 13.27
N ALA A 183 -17.61 -2.09 12.72
CA ALA A 183 -18.68 -2.91 13.30
C ALA A 183 -18.29 -4.40 13.41
N THR A 184 -17.46 -4.89 12.49
CA THR A 184 -17.07 -6.30 12.45
C THR A 184 -15.85 -6.58 13.32
N HIS A 185 -14.84 -5.72 13.28
CA HIS A 185 -13.50 -6.00 13.80
C HIS A 185 -13.05 -5.12 14.96
N ALA A 186 -13.64 -3.94 15.16
CA ALA A 186 -13.24 -3.05 16.25
C ALA A 186 -13.87 -3.53 17.57
N ARG A 187 -13.34 -4.61 18.15
CA ARG A 187 -13.76 -5.14 19.43
C ARG A 187 -12.59 -5.20 20.41
N ASP A 188 -12.86 -4.88 21.66
CA ASP A 188 -11.93 -5.12 22.77
C ASP A 188 -11.79 -6.64 23.03
N LEU A 189 -10.76 -7.03 23.78
CA LEU A 189 -10.53 -8.38 24.30
C LEU A 189 -11.75 -8.96 25.03
N SER A 190 -12.60 -8.09 25.56
CA SER A 190 -13.86 -8.40 26.25
C SER A 190 -15.05 -8.60 25.30
N GLY A 191 -14.89 -8.37 23.99
CA GLY A 191 -15.93 -8.47 22.97
C GLY A 191 -16.80 -7.22 22.80
N TRP A 192 -16.53 -6.14 23.54
CA TRP A 192 -17.25 -4.87 23.42
C TRP A 192 -16.83 -4.10 22.16
N GLN A 193 -17.79 -3.46 21.50
CA GLN A 193 -17.56 -2.61 20.33
C GLN A 193 -16.72 -1.38 20.72
N LEU A 194 -15.67 -1.12 19.96
CA LEU A 194 -14.86 0.09 20.01
C LEU A 194 -15.35 1.08 18.95
N PHE A 195 -15.28 2.37 19.28
CA PHE A 195 -15.71 3.45 18.41
C PHE A 195 -14.51 4.24 17.91
N LEU A 196 -14.56 4.68 16.66
CA LEU A 196 -13.62 5.65 16.13
C LEU A 196 -14.06 7.05 16.53
N TYR A 197 -13.10 7.91 16.85
CA TYR A 197 -13.34 9.33 17.04
C TYR A 197 -12.98 10.07 15.76
N GLY A 198 -13.87 10.93 15.26
CA GLY A 198 -13.69 11.60 13.97
C GLY A 198 -14.19 13.04 13.94
N ASP A 199 -13.78 13.75 12.89
CA ASP A 199 -14.25 15.12 12.59
C ASP A 199 -15.80 15.17 12.49
N PRO A 200 -16.43 16.29 12.92
CA PRO A 200 -17.87 16.53 12.78
C PRO A 200 -18.47 16.20 11.41
N ALA A 201 -17.67 16.31 10.34
CA ALA A 201 -18.07 16.03 8.97
C ALA A 201 -18.45 14.56 8.73
N TYR A 202 -18.00 13.61 9.55
CA TYR A 202 -18.38 12.20 9.44
C TYR A 202 -19.82 11.92 9.93
N GLY A 203 -20.33 12.74 10.84
CA GLY A 203 -21.66 12.60 11.44
C GLY A 203 -21.75 11.48 12.50
N ASP A 204 -22.89 11.39 13.17
CA ASP A 204 -23.13 10.37 14.21
C ASP A 204 -23.52 9.03 13.57
N THR A 205 -22.73 7.99 13.82
CA THR A 205 -22.96 6.64 13.30
C THR A 205 -22.65 5.60 14.38
N ASP A 206 -23.15 4.36 14.23
CA ASP A 206 -22.99 3.28 15.22
C ASP A 206 -21.53 2.82 15.43
N THR A 207 -20.58 3.40 14.70
CA THR A 207 -19.15 3.06 14.74
C THR A 207 -18.22 4.27 14.84
N ILE A 208 -18.71 5.48 14.55
CA ILE A 208 -17.92 6.72 14.59
C ILE A 208 -18.65 7.73 15.45
N ILE A 209 -17.97 8.21 16.49
CA ILE A 209 -18.40 9.31 17.35
C ILE A 209 -17.77 10.58 16.79
N SER A 210 -18.62 11.51 16.40
CA SER A 210 -18.19 12.82 15.88
C SER A 210 -18.43 13.90 16.94
N THR A 211 -17.60 14.94 16.95
CA THR A 211 -17.86 16.12 17.79
C THR A 211 -19.07 16.90 17.26
N GLN A 212 -19.98 17.32 18.14
CA GLN A 212 -21.14 18.12 17.73
C GLN A 212 -20.74 19.59 17.66
N LYS A 213 -20.79 20.21 16.47
CA LYS A 213 -20.50 21.64 16.30
C LYS A 213 -21.55 22.59 16.89
N GLU A 214 -22.79 22.13 17.07
CA GLU A 214 -23.93 22.96 17.50
C GLU A 214 -24.91 22.20 18.40
N ALA A 215 -24.45 21.69 19.54
CA ALA A 215 -25.38 21.21 20.56
C ALA A 215 -25.88 22.40 21.39
N CYS A 216 -27.16 22.73 21.24
CA CYS A 216 -27.77 23.93 21.84
C CYS A 216 -27.85 23.91 23.38
N ASP A 217 -27.56 22.78 24.03
CA ASP A 217 -27.71 22.58 25.47
C ASP A 217 -26.47 21.93 26.13
N LEU A 218 -25.25 22.31 25.74
CA LEU A 218 -24.02 21.85 26.42
C LEU A 218 -23.71 22.72 27.64
N THR A 219 -23.39 22.09 28.76
CA THR A 219 -22.83 22.76 29.95
C THR A 219 -21.45 23.36 29.65
N GLU A 220 -20.99 24.34 30.45
CA GLU A 220 -19.70 25.03 30.23
C GLU A 220 -18.51 24.05 30.16
N GLU A 221 -18.52 23.00 30.99
CA GLU A 221 -17.49 21.94 30.99
C GLU A 221 -17.52 21.09 29.71
N GLU A 222 -18.71 20.78 29.19
CA GLU A 222 -18.88 20.02 27.94
C GLU A 222 -18.48 20.85 26.71
N GLN A 223 -18.72 22.17 26.72
CA GLN A 223 -18.24 23.08 25.68
C GLN A 223 -16.71 23.19 25.67
N GLU A 224 -16.07 23.24 26.84
CA GLU A 224 -14.62 23.31 26.94
C GLU A 224 -13.96 22.01 26.45
N LEU A 225 -14.52 20.85 26.81
CA LEU A 225 -14.09 19.55 26.29
C LEU A 225 -14.29 19.46 24.77
N ASN A 226 -15.46 19.85 24.26
CA ASN A 226 -15.74 19.83 22.83
C ASN A 226 -14.78 20.74 22.03
N ASN A 227 -14.44 21.91 22.57
CA ASN A 227 -13.47 22.83 21.96
C ASN A 227 -12.02 22.33 22.01
N LEU A 228 -11.64 21.56 23.04
CA LEU A 228 -10.34 20.88 23.09
C LEU A 228 -10.29 19.73 22.07
N MET A 229 -11.38 19.00 21.91
CA MET A 229 -11.47 17.87 20.99
C MET A 229 -11.57 18.30 19.51
N LEU A 230 -12.07 19.50 19.20
CA LEU A 230 -12.08 20.07 17.83
C LEU A 230 -10.68 20.49 17.31
N LYS A 231 -9.65 20.51 18.17
CA LYS A 231 -8.28 20.90 17.79
C LYS A 231 -7.41 19.73 17.32
N TYR A 232 -7.88 18.50 17.47
CA TYR A 232 -7.23 17.26 17.05
C TYR A 232 -8.01 16.62 15.90
#